data_AF-A0A2A3MY06-F1
#
_entry.id   AF-A0A2A3MY06-F1
#
_cell.length_a   1.000
_cell.length_b   1.000
_cell.length_c   1.000
_cell.angle_alpha   90.00
_cell.angle_beta   90.00
_cell.angle_gamma   90.00
#
_symmetry.space_group_name_H-M   'P 1'
#
loop_
_entity.id
_entity.type
_entity.pdbx_description
1 polymer ?
#
loop_
_entity_poly.entity_id
_entity_poly.type
_entity_poly.pdbx_seq_one_letter_code
_entity_poly.pdbx_strand_id
1 'polypeptide(L)'
;MSLIAKDPQARIDHVIDWSAYLAGQSVIASVWTVSPAGALTVEDAAFEPGRTSVRVSGGAVGHVYRLTNRVTLSDGQVDERSVTVRVEER
;
A
#
# COMPACT_ATOMS: atom_id res chain seq x y z
N MET A 1 -8.88 -8.98 5.93
CA MET A 1 -9.05 -7.68 5.25
C MET A 1 -8.65 -6.59 6.23
N SER A 2 -7.63 -5.80 5.91
CA SER A 2 -7.23 -4.66 6.72
C SER A 2 -7.94 -3.40 6.22
N LEU A 3 -8.51 -2.62 7.14
CA LEU A 3 -9.20 -1.36 6.87
C LEU A 3 -8.43 -0.23 7.57
N ILE A 4 -8.10 0.83 6.84
CA ILE A 4 -7.46 2.04 7.35
C ILE A 4 -8.46 3.18 7.22
N ALA A 5 -8.78 3.83 8.33
CA ALA A 5 -9.54 5.08 8.31
C ALA A 5 -8.56 6.26 8.20
N LYS A 6 -8.84 7.16 7.25
CA LYS A 6 -7.97 8.29 6.91
C LYS A 6 -8.76 9.59 6.87
N ASP A 7 -8.20 10.63 7.47
CA ASP A 7 -8.65 12.01 7.22
C ASP A 7 -8.15 12.49 5.84
N PRO A 8 -8.98 13.18 5.02
CA PRO A 8 -8.58 13.68 3.70
C PRO A 8 -7.27 14.48 3.68
N GLN A 9 -7.06 15.33 4.69
CA GLN A 9 -5.91 16.23 4.81
C GLN A 9 -4.69 15.54 5.43
N ALA A 10 -4.89 14.41 6.12
CA ALA A 10 -3.79 13.65 6.69
C ALA A 10 -2.93 12.97 5.61
N ARG A 11 -1.66 12.74 5.93
CA ARG A 11 -0.78 11.82 5.20
C ARG A 11 -0.67 10.54 6.01
N ILE A 12 -0.82 9.40 5.36
CA ILE A 12 -0.67 8.09 6.03
C ILE A 12 0.47 7.33 5.36
N ASP A 13 1.38 6.85 6.19
CA ASP A 13 2.39 5.89 5.81
C ASP A 13 1.85 4.48 6.10
N HIS A 14 1.72 3.69 5.04
CA HIS A 14 1.34 2.28 5.15
C HIS A 14 2.55 1.40 4.86
N VAL A 15 2.73 0.39 5.71
CA VAL A 15 3.82 -0.58 5.60
C VAL A 15 3.24 -1.98 5.53
N ILE A 16 3.76 -2.79 4.61
CA ILE A 16 3.50 -4.22 4.55
C ILE A 16 4.81 -4.93 4.86
N ASP A 17 4.79 -5.71 5.94
CA ASP A 17 5.87 -6.61 6.30
C ASP A 17 5.68 -7.96 5.59
N TRP A 18 6.66 -8.31 4.76
CA TRP A 18 6.71 -9.56 4.02
C TRP A 18 7.66 -10.57 4.66
N SER A 19 8.50 -10.16 5.62
CA SER A 19 9.58 -10.96 6.20
C SER A 19 9.15 -12.36 6.66
N ALA A 20 7.95 -12.46 7.23
CA ALA A 20 7.38 -13.74 7.68
C ALA A 20 7.03 -14.72 6.54
N TYR A 21 6.88 -14.23 5.30
CA TYR A 21 6.38 -14.99 4.14
C TYR A 21 7.45 -15.23 3.08
N LEU A 22 8.63 -14.62 3.22
CA LEU A 22 9.64 -14.67 2.18
C LEU A 22 10.40 -16.00 2.10
N ALA A 23 10.37 -16.85 3.14
CA ALA A 23 11.04 -18.16 3.15
C ALA A 23 12.51 -18.13 2.62
N GLY A 24 13.25 -17.06 2.93
CA GLY A 24 14.62 -16.83 2.45
C GLY A 24 14.75 -16.01 1.16
N GLN A 25 13.64 -15.65 0.52
CA GLN A 25 13.58 -14.71 -0.60
C GLN A 25 13.66 -13.26 -0.13
N SER A 26 13.81 -12.35 -1.10
CA SER A 26 13.78 -10.92 -0.88
C SER A 26 12.90 -10.23 -1.91
N VAL A 27 12.26 -9.13 -1.51
CA VAL A 27 11.56 -8.24 -2.44
C VAL A 27 12.58 -7.52 -3.30
N ILE A 28 12.51 -7.73 -4.62
CA ILE A 28 13.40 -7.08 -5.62
C ILE A 28 12.69 -5.98 -6.40
N ALA A 29 11.36 -5.96 -6.39
CA ALA A 29 10.56 -4.89 -6.97
C ALA A 29 9.24 -4.74 -6.21
N SER A 30 8.70 -3.52 -6.16
CA SER A 30 7.42 -3.21 -5.54
C SER A 30 6.70 -2.12 -6.32
N VAL A 31 5.41 -2.33 -6.60
CA VAL A 31 4.54 -1.39 -7.30
C VAL A 31 3.27 -1.19 -6.49
N TRP A 32 2.95 0.07 -6.21
CA TRP A 32 1.71 0.45 -5.53
C TRP A 32 0.70 1.03 -6.51
N THR A 33 -0.54 0.60 -6.38
CA THR A 33 -1.66 1.08 -7.20
C THR A 33 -2.86 1.42 -6.31
N VAL A 34 -3.65 2.40 -6.74
CA VAL A 34 -4.84 2.86 -6.03
C VAL A 34 -6.05 2.74 -6.94
N SER A 35 -7.13 2.17 -6.43
CA SER A 35 -8.42 2.05 -7.12
C SER A 35 -9.58 2.46 -6.20
N PRO A 36 -10.49 3.35 -6.62
CA PRO A 36 -10.47 4.08 -7.88
C PRO A 36 -9.34 5.11 -7.92
N ALA A 37 -8.78 5.35 -9.11
CA ALA A 37 -7.81 6.41 -9.32
C ALA A 37 -8.46 7.80 -9.16
N GLY A 38 -7.66 8.81 -8.82
CA GLY A 38 -8.12 10.19 -8.72
C GLY A 38 -7.78 10.80 -7.38
N ALA A 39 -8.72 10.82 -6.44
CA ALA A 39 -8.59 11.66 -5.26
C ALA A 39 -7.50 11.20 -4.27
N LEU A 40 -7.27 9.89 -4.13
CA LEU A 40 -6.18 9.36 -3.30
C LEU A 40 -4.92 9.24 -4.15
N THR A 41 -3.85 9.92 -3.71
CA THR A 41 -2.57 9.99 -4.41
C THR A 41 -1.51 9.22 -3.64
N VAL A 42 -0.68 8.46 -4.35
CA VAL A 42 0.58 7.91 -3.83
C VAL A 42 1.65 8.99 -3.98
N GLU A 43 2.14 9.50 -2.86
CA GLU A 43 3.16 10.56 -2.87
C GLU A 43 4.57 9.99 -2.96
N ASP A 44 4.80 8.90 -2.23
CA ASP A 44 6.10 8.26 -2.15
C ASP A 44 5.92 6.77 -1.88
N ALA A 45 6.88 5.97 -2.34
CA ALA A 45 6.90 4.53 -2.10
C ALA A 45 8.33 4.05 -2.03
N ALA A 46 8.60 3.21 -1.04
CA ALA A 46 9.90 2.58 -0.87
C ALA A 46 9.73 1.08 -0.61
N PHE A 47 10.79 0.33 -0.85
CA PHE A 47 10.84 -1.07 -0.48
C PHE A 47 12.23 -1.45 -0.01
N GLU A 48 12.25 -2.45 0.86
CA GLU A 48 13.43 -3.12 1.37
C GLU A 48 13.24 -4.63 1.18
N PRO A 49 14.30 -5.45 1.30
CA PRO A 49 14.21 -6.89 1.08
C PRO A 49 13.09 -7.61 1.83
N GLY A 50 12.67 -7.10 2.99
CA GLY A 50 11.63 -7.70 3.84
C GLY A 50 10.31 -6.92 3.95
N ARG A 51 10.23 -5.69 3.43
CA ARG A 51 9.08 -4.80 3.69
C ARG A 51 8.88 -3.78 2.58
N THR A 52 7.63 -3.38 2.38
CA THR A 52 7.27 -2.31 1.44
C THR A 52 6.54 -1.22 2.18
N SER A 53 6.77 0.04 1.80
CA SER A 53 6.11 1.20 2.37
C SER A 53 5.57 2.12 1.28
N VAL A 54 4.49 2.81 1.61
CA VAL A 54 3.87 3.81 0.75
C VAL A 54 3.28 4.93 1.57
N ARG A 55 3.50 6.16 1.11
CA ARG A 55 2.85 7.35 1.61
C ARG A 55 1.69 7.72 0.70
N VAL A 56 0.50 7.79 1.27
CA VAL A 56 -0.70 8.24 0.57
C VAL A 56 -1.29 9.49 1.19
N SER A 57 -1.78 10.39 0.33
CA SER A 57 -2.42 11.64 0.72
C SER A 57 -3.67 11.91 -0.13
N GLY A 58 -4.48 12.87 0.32
CA GLY A 58 -5.75 13.19 -0.31
C GLY A 58 -6.83 12.13 -0.05
N GLY A 59 -7.73 11.98 -1.01
CA GLY A 59 -8.93 11.16 -0.91
C GLY A 59 -10.17 12.01 -0.68
N ALA A 60 -11.30 11.59 -1.24
CA ALA A 60 -12.58 12.26 -1.05
C ALA A 60 -13.31 11.67 0.17
N VAL A 61 -13.84 12.52 1.03
CA VAL A 61 -14.66 12.10 2.19
C VAL A 61 -15.81 11.19 1.72
N GLY A 62 -16.08 10.13 2.50
CA GLY A 62 -17.12 9.15 2.21
C GLY A 62 -16.74 8.14 1.12
N HIS A 63 -15.53 8.23 0.54
CA HIS A 63 -15.06 7.29 -0.46
C HIS A 63 -14.15 6.22 0.15
N VAL A 64 -14.16 5.07 -0.51
CA VAL A 64 -13.34 3.92 -0.18
C VAL A 64 -12.39 3.65 -1.34
N TYR A 65 -11.11 3.59 -1.02
CA TYR A 65 -10.04 3.26 -1.94
C TYR A 65 -9.45 1.90 -1.60
N ARG A 66 -9.01 1.18 -2.61
CA ARG A 66 -8.23 -0.04 -2.50
C ARG A 66 -6.81 0.29 -2.91
N LEU A 67 -5.91 0.20 -1.95
CA LEU A 67 -4.47 0.37 -2.15
C LEU A 67 -3.87 -1.02 -2.28
N THR A 68 -3.28 -1.32 -3.43
CA THR A 68 -2.75 -2.63 -3.76
C THR A 68 -1.24 -2.52 -3.97
N ASN A 69 -0.49 -3.33 -3.22
CA ASN A 69 0.94 -3.53 -3.41
C ASN A 69 1.19 -4.84 -4.14
N ARG A 70 1.90 -4.76 -5.26
CA ARG A 70 2.40 -5.91 -6.00
C ARG A 70 3.92 -5.97 -5.87
N VAL A 71 4.44 -7.06 -5.34
CA VAL A 71 5.88 -7.30 -5.15
C VAL A 71 6.37 -8.39 -6.07
N THR A 72 7.63 -8.30 -6.49
CA THR A 72 8.37 -9.37 -7.15
C THR A 72 9.49 -9.83 -6.24
N LEU A 73 9.62 -11.14 -6.07
CA LEU A 73 10.62 -11.77 -5.22
C LEU A 73 11.85 -12.19 -6.02
N SER A 74 12.95 -12.43 -5.33
CA SER A 74 14.24 -12.84 -5.91
C SER A 74 14.21 -14.17 -6.68
N ASP A 75 13.25 -15.05 -6.39
CA ASP A 75 13.01 -16.29 -7.14
C ASP A 75 12.11 -16.11 -8.37
N GLY A 76 11.67 -14.88 -8.65
CA GLY A 76 10.76 -14.54 -9.74
C GLY A 76 9.27 -14.68 -9.38
N GLN A 77 8.92 -15.08 -8.16
CA GLN A 77 7.53 -15.08 -7.72
C GLN A 77 6.98 -13.66 -7.62
N VAL A 78 5.67 -13.54 -7.77
CA VAL A 78 4.95 -12.27 -7.66
C VAL A 78 3.85 -12.45 -6.64
N ASP A 79 3.81 -11.58 -5.63
CA ASP A 79 2.77 -11.57 -4.60
C ASP A 79 2.06 -10.21 -4.63
N GLU A 80 0.79 -10.19 -4.22
CA GLU A 80 -0.04 -9.01 -4.19
C GLU A 80 -0.83 -8.93 -2.87
N ARG A 81 -0.77 -7.77 -2.22
CA ARG A 81 -1.58 -7.47 -1.04
C ARG A 81 -2.33 -6.17 -1.20
N SER A 82 -3.61 -6.21 -0.88
CA SER A 82 -4.47 -5.03 -0.93
C SER A 82 -5.03 -4.66 0.44
N VAL A 83 -5.04 -3.37 0.72
CA VAL A 83 -5.64 -2.76 1.91
C VAL A 83 -6.76 -1.80 1.49
N THR A 84 -7.81 -1.75 2.29
CA THR A 84 -8.91 -0.82 2.07
C THR A 84 -8.65 0.46 2.87
N VAL A 85 -8.67 1.61 2.21
CA VAL A 85 -8.53 2.94 2.81
C VAL A 85 -9.88 3.64 2.71
N ARG A 86 -10.54 3.85 3.84
CA ARG A 86 -11.77 4.62 3.94
C ARG A 86 -11.44 6.05 4.35
N VAL A 87 -11.91 7.01 3.57
CA VAL A 87 -11.69 8.42 3.86
C VAL A 87 -12.92 8.99 4.53
N GLU A 88 -12.74 9.51 5.73
CA GLU A 88 -13.81 10.08 6.57
C GLU A 88 -13.27 11.30 7.31
N GLU A 89 -14.11 12.33 7.47
CA GLU A 89 -13.78 13.47 8.33
C GLU A 89 -13.74 12.99 9.78
N ARG A 90 -12.67 13.33 10.48
CA ARG A 90 -12.49 13.03 11.91
C ARG A 90 -12.60 14.29 12.76
#